data_AF-A0A2N3IH78-F1
#
_entry.id   AF-A0A2N3IH78-F1
#
_cell.length_a   1.000
_cell.length_b   1.000
_cell.length_c   1.000
_cell.angle_alpha   90.00
_cell.angle_beta   90.00
_cell.angle_gamma   90.00
#
_symmetry.space_group_name_H-M   'P 1'
#
loop_
_entity.id
_entity.type
_entity.pdbx_description
1 polymer ?
#
loop_
_entity_poly.entity_id
_entity_poly.type
_entity_poly.pdbx_seq_one_letter_code
_entity_poly.pdbx_strand_id
1 'polypeptide(L)'
;MNLKKYIAFSAVVTSLVLHSCQRGPNDPGTEFAPNMYVSTAYEPYSMVKDSTNKINPYGINLREPAQGTVARRNYKTTYKDASTGEEYDLGLMVYRTHPDSLEEAAKTLKNPLKITKQVIAEGKVLYEYFCQHCHGAEGKGDGKVGQKYGGVANLTGGQIAKANGGHIFHVITHGKGRMWPHGSQMNALERWKIVSYVHVLQGQINPDGTPVVKEEEKKEEKKEETKK
;
A
#
# COMPACT_ATOMS: atom_id res chain seq x y z
N MET A 1 -6.18 71.00 -16.74
CA MET A 1 -6.17 69.62 -17.29
C MET A 1 -5.34 68.72 -16.37
N ASN A 2 -6.02 67.84 -15.61
CA ASN A 2 -5.56 66.53 -15.10
C ASN A 2 -4.21 66.32 -14.37
N LEU A 3 -3.44 67.33 -13.95
CA LEU A 3 -2.14 67.11 -13.25
C LEU A 3 -2.24 66.21 -12.00
N LYS A 4 -3.30 66.39 -11.18
CA LYS A 4 -3.56 65.51 -10.02
C LYS A 4 -3.87 64.05 -10.42
N LYS A 5 -4.50 63.84 -11.59
CA LYS A 5 -4.76 62.49 -12.12
C LYS A 5 -3.48 61.81 -12.60
N TYR A 6 -2.56 62.56 -13.21
CA TYR A 6 -1.25 62.03 -13.62
C TYR A 6 -0.36 61.67 -12.43
N ILE A 7 -0.39 62.44 -11.34
CA ILE A 7 0.35 62.11 -10.10
C ILE A 7 -0.24 60.84 -9.45
N ALA A 8 -1.56 60.73 -9.35
CA ALA A 8 -2.20 59.53 -8.80
C ALA A 8 -1.94 58.28 -9.66
N PHE A 9 -1.98 58.42 -11.00
CA PHE A 9 -1.65 57.33 -11.92
C PHE A 9 -0.19 56.91 -11.80
N SER A 10 0.74 57.87 -11.73
CA SER A 10 2.16 57.59 -11.49
C SER A 10 2.38 56.82 -10.18
N ALA A 11 1.75 57.24 -9.08
CA ALA A 11 1.89 56.55 -7.79
C ALA A 11 1.38 55.10 -7.83
N VAL A 12 0.25 54.86 -8.52
CA VAL A 12 -0.31 53.51 -8.68
C VAL A 12 0.60 52.63 -9.54
N VAL A 13 1.12 53.17 -10.65
CA VAL A 13 2.07 52.45 -11.52
C VAL A 13 3.35 52.12 -10.76
N THR A 14 3.91 53.06 -9.98
CA THR A 14 5.10 52.81 -9.17
C THR A 14 4.84 51.75 -8.09
N SER A 15 3.67 51.78 -7.43
CA SER A 15 3.30 50.77 -6.44
C SER A 15 3.14 49.37 -7.04
N LEU A 16 2.59 49.28 -8.25
CA LEU A 16 2.44 48.01 -8.99
C LEU A 16 3.80 47.44 -9.43
N VAL A 17 4.72 48.29 -9.90
CA VAL A 17 6.07 47.88 -10.27
C VAL A 17 6.85 47.37 -9.05
N LEU A 18 6.72 48.03 -7.89
CA LEU A 18 7.38 47.58 -6.66
C LEU A 18 6.84 46.24 -6.12
N HIS A 19 5.56 45.91 -6.35
CA HIS A 19 4.99 44.61 -5.98
C HIS A 19 5.24 43.51 -7.04
N SER A 20 5.61 43.87 -8.26
CA SER A 20 5.84 42.94 -9.36
C SER A 20 7.16 42.18 -9.26
N CYS A 21 8.14 42.68 -8.49
CA CYS A 21 9.47 42.08 -8.36
C CYS A 21 9.60 41.21 -7.09
N GLN A 22 8.58 40.45 -6.74
CA GLN A 22 8.69 39.43 -5.71
C GLN A 22 9.02 38.08 -6.36
N ARG A 23 9.97 37.33 -5.76
CA ARG A 23 10.21 35.94 -6.16
C ARG A 23 8.91 35.16 -6.03
N GLY A 24 8.50 34.51 -7.10
CA GLY A 24 7.35 33.61 -7.05
C GLY A 24 7.66 32.37 -6.21
N PRO A 25 6.65 31.66 -5.68
CA PRO A 25 6.84 30.40 -4.96
C PRO A 25 7.55 29.30 -5.78
N ASN A 26 7.64 29.47 -7.10
CA ASN A 26 8.25 28.53 -8.04
C ASN A 26 9.66 28.96 -8.49
N ASP A 27 10.25 30.02 -7.93
CA ASP A 27 11.63 30.40 -8.20
C ASP A 27 12.57 29.72 -7.20
N PRO A 28 13.38 28.72 -7.62
CA PRO A 28 14.37 28.08 -6.73
C PRO A 28 15.50 29.03 -6.33
N GLY A 29 15.60 30.21 -6.95
CA GLY A 29 16.65 31.18 -6.70
C GLY A 29 17.91 30.91 -7.51
N THR A 30 18.98 31.64 -7.17
CA THR A 30 20.26 31.57 -7.86
C THR A 30 21.27 30.83 -6.99
N GLU A 31 21.91 29.81 -7.57
CA GLU A 31 22.98 29.06 -6.92
C GLU A 31 24.35 29.62 -7.33
N PHE A 32 25.25 29.81 -6.37
CA PHE A 32 26.63 30.20 -6.63
C PHE A 32 27.51 28.95 -6.77
N ALA A 33 28.17 28.80 -7.92
CA ALA A 33 29.08 27.70 -8.25
C ALA A 33 28.50 26.26 -8.07
N PRO A 34 27.50 25.85 -8.87
CA PRO A 34 26.76 24.60 -8.70
C PRO A 34 27.51 23.35 -9.24
N ASN A 35 28.82 23.22 -8.96
CA ASN A 35 29.66 22.23 -9.64
C ASN A 35 29.44 20.77 -9.18
N MET A 36 28.75 20.53 -8.05
CA MET A 36 28.43 19.20 -7.53
C MET A 36 27.11 19.14 -6.73
N TYR A 37 26.24 20.14 -6.89
CA TYR A 37 24.95 20.18 -6.18
C TYR A 37 23.96 19.16 -6.74
N VAL A 38 24.08 18.88 -8.04
CA VAL A 38 23.37 17.82 -8.74
C VAL A 38 24.37 16.71 -9.03
N SER A 39 24.01 15.48 -8.70
CA SER A 39 24.82 14.31 -9.02
C SER A 39 25.01 14.18 -10.53
N THR A 40 26.25 13.90 -10.96
CA THR A 40 26.51 13.51 -12.35
C THR A 40 25.96 12.11 -12.64
N ALA A 41 25.89 11.25 -11.62
CA ALA A 41 25.26 9.95 -11.69
C ALA A 41 23.72 10.07 -11.67
N TYR A 42 23.05 9.12 -12.33
CA TYR A 42 21.60 9.02 -12.31
C TYR A 42 21.10 8.60 -10.93
N GLU A 43 20.38 9.48 -10.25
CA GLU A 43 19.63 9.12 -9.04
C GLU A 43 18.26 8.53 -9.41
N PRO A 44 17.70 7.62 -8.59
CA PRO A 44 16.48 6.89 -8.97
C PRO A 44 15.29 7.79 -9.32
N TYR A 45 15.07 8.85 -8.55
CA TYR A 45 13.91 9.75 -8.69
C TYR A 45 14.29 11.19 -9.04
N SER A 46 15.52 11.46 -9.47
CA SER A 46 15.91 12.82 -9.85
C SER A 46 15.35 13.21 -11.21
N MET A 47 14.69 14.36 -11.25
CA MET A 47 14.19 14.98 -12.47
C MET A 47 14.57 16.46 -12.44
N VAL A 48 15.86 16.74 -12.60
CA VAL A 48 16.36 18.11 -12.73
C VAL A 48 16.00 18.61 -14.12
N LYS A 49 15.37 19.77 -14.20
CA LYS A 49 14.83 20.37 -15.45
C LYS A 49 15.81 20.30 -16.63
N ASP A 50 17.08 20.57 -16.37
CA ASP A 50 18.13 20.63 -17.40
C ASP A 50 19.02 19.38 -17.47
N SER A 51 18.78 18.38 -16.61
CA SER A 51 19.55 17.13 -16.50
C SER A 51 18.64 15.89 -16.52
N THR A 52 17.48 15.98 -17.17
CA THR A 52 16.61 14.83 -17.39
C THR A 52 17.29 13.80 -18.28
N ASN A 53 16.92 12.53 -18.10
CA ASN A 53 17.55 11.44 -18.82
C ASN A 53 17.18 11.47 -20.31
N LYS A 54 18.10 11.92 -21.16
CA LYS A 54 17.88 12.02 -22.62
C LYS A 54 17.92 10.67 -23.34
N ILE A 55 18.40 9.62 -22.68
CA ILE A 55 18.52 8.27 -23.28
C ILE A 55 17.19 7.53 -23.17
N ASN A 56 16.43 7.76 -22.10
CA ASN A 56 15.11 7.15 -21.92
C ASN A 56 14.04 8.01 -22.61
N PRO A 57 13.19 7.47 -23.50
CA PRO A 57 12.08 8.20 -24.12
C PRO A 57 11.13 8.87 -23.11
N TYR A 58 11.02 8.31 -21.91
CA TYR A 58 10.16 8.82 -20.84
C TYR A 58 10.84 9.85 -19.93
N GLY A 59 12.12 10.17 -20.14
CA GLY A 59 12.87 11.15 -19.34
C GLY A 59 13.19 10.72 -17.91
N ILE A 60 12.83 9.50 -17.51
CA ILE A 60 13.04 8.94 -16.17
C ILE A 60 14.32 8.08 -16.10
N ASN A 61 14.96 8.03 -14.92
CA ASN A 61 16.13 7.18 -14.68
C ASN A 61 15.78 5.72 -14.43
N LEU A 62 14.59 5.45 -13.88
CA LEU A 62 14.10 4.11 -13.63
C LEU A 62 13.75 3.41 -14.95
N ARG A 63 14.25 2.18 -15.11
CA ARG A 63 13.86 1.28 -16.20
C ARG A 63 13.09 0.12 -15.64
N GLU A 64 12.11 -0.33 -16.42
CA GLU A 64 11.42 -1.57 -16.09
C GLU A 64 12.40 -2.75 -16.22
N PRO A 65 12.40 -3.68 -15.25
CA PRO A 65 13.18 -4.90 -15.37
C PRO A 65 12.66 -5.74 -16.54
N ALA A 66 13.56 -6.47 -17.21
CA ALA A 66 13.15 -7.35 -18.30
C ALA A 66 12.11 -8.37 -17.83
N GLN A 67 11.11 -8.64 -18.68
CA GLN A 67 10.05 -9.58 -18.36
C GLN A 67 10.62 -10.97 -18.04
N GLY A 68 10.03 -11.64 -17.04
CA GLY A 68 10.49 -12.96 -16.61
C GLY A 68 11.71 -12.96 -15.68
N THR A 69 12.42 -11.84 -15.49
CA THR A 69 13.58 -11.80 -14.59
C THR A 69 13.20 -12.06 -13.13
N VAL A 70 14.04 -12.80 -12.42
CA VAL A 70 13.91 -13.10 -10.98
C VAL A 70 15.11 -12.49 -10.27
N ALA A 71 14.85 -11.60 -9.31
CA ALA A 71 15.94 -11.05 -8.49
C ALA A 71 16.55 -12.16 -7.63
N ARG A 72 17.88 -12.19 -7.52
CA ARG A 72 18.60 -13.19 -6.70
C ARG A 72 18.07 -13.26 -5.27
N ARG A 73 17.69 -12.11 -4.71
CA ARG A 73 17.11 -12.03 -3.37
C ARG A 73 15.88 -12.92 -3.21
N ASN A 74 15.08 -13.15 -4.26
CA ASN A 74 13.83 -13.91 -4.17
C ASN A 74 14.05 -15.42 -3.95
N TYR A 75 15.27 -15.93 -4.12
CA TYR A 75 15.63 -17.30 -3.79
C TYR A 75 15.98 -17.39 -2.30
N LYS A 76 15.19 -18.17 -1.53
CA LYS A 76 15.36 -18.38 -0.07
C LYS A 76 15.46 -17.06 0.71
N THR A 77 14.38 -16.29 0.72
CA THR A 77 14.28 -15.06 1.50
C THR A 77 13.93 -15.34 2.95
N THR A 78 14.88 -15.09 3.84
CA THR A 78 14.57 -14.90 5.26
C THR A 78 14.15 -13.46 5.50
N TYR A 79 12.99 -13.28 6.12
CA TYR A 79 12.49 -12.00 6.58
C TYR A 79 12.55 -11.99 8.09
N LYS A 80 13.32 -11.07 8.66
CA LYS A 80 13.26 -10.79 10.09
C LYS A 80 12.16 -9.79 10.35
N ASP A 81 11.15 -10.19 11.09
CA ASP A 81 10.13 -9.27 11.53
C ASP A 81 10.76 -8.29 12.53
N ALA A 82 10.71 -6.99 12.21
CA ALA A 82 11.32 -5.96 13.04
C ALA A 82 10.68 -5.88 14.43
N SER A 83 9.43 -6.35 14.56
CA SER A 83 8.64 -6.17 15.76
C SER A 83 8.68 -7.36 16.72
N THR A 84 8.62 -8.59 16.19
CA THR A 84 8.70 -9.83 16.99
C THR A 84 10.13 -10.39 17.06
N GLY A 85 11.01 -9.96 16.14
CA GLY A 85 12.36 -10.51 15.99
C GLY A 85 12.39 -11.92 15.38
N GLU A 86 11.23 -12.51 15.06
CA GLU A 86 11.12 -13.83 14.44
C GLU A 86 11.57 -13.78 12.97
N GLU A 87 12.24 -14.85 12.53
CA GLU A 87 12.65 -15.01 11.13
C GLU A 87 11.70 -15.94 10.39
N TYR A 88 11.21 -15.48 9.24
CA TYR A 88 10.30 -16.22 8.37
C TYR A 88 10.97 -16.49 7.02
N ASP A 89 11.07 -17.76 6.63
CA ASP A 89 11.41 -18.12 5.25
C ASP A 89 10.15 -18.03 4.39
N LEU A 90 9.96 -16.86 3.76
CA LEU A 90 8.79 -16.56 2.95
C LEU A 90 8.94 -17.02 1.49
N GLY A 91 10.10 -17.55 1.09
CA GLY A 91 10.39 -18.00 -0.27
C GLY A 91 9.63 -17.21 -1.36
N LEU A 92 9.98 -15.94 -1.60
CA LEU A 92 9.17 -15.00 -2.41
C LEU A 92 8.74 -15.50 -3.80
N MET A 93 9.41 -16.50 -4.35
CA MET A 93 9.01 -17.19 -5.57
C MET A 93 7.59 -17.78 -5.50
N VAL A 94 7.16 -18.25 -4.32
CA VAL A 94 5.83 -18.82 -4.10
C VAL A 94 4.73 -17.79 -4.34
N TYR A 95 5.02 -16.50 -4.13
CA TYR A 95 4.07 -15.41 -4.32
C TYR A 95 4.09 -14.78 -5.71
N ARG A 96 4.92 -15.31 -6.63
CA ARG A 96 4.96 -14.87 -8.02
C ARG A 96 3.90 -15.60 -8.86
N THR A 97 2.64 -15.49 -8.44
CA THR A 97 1.49 -16.05 -9.16
C THR A 97 1.06 -15.12 -10.31
N HIS A 98 0.44 -15.65 -11.36
CA HIS A 98 -0.20 -14.83 -12.39
C HIS A 98 -1.47 -14.17 -11.82
N PRO A 99 -1.89 -12.96 -12.26
CA PRO A 99 -3.14 -12.33 -11.81
C PRO A 99 -4.41 -13.20 -11.99
N ASP A 100 -4.40 -14.10 -12.97
CA ASP A 100 -5.54 -15.02 -13.22
C ASP A 100 -5.53 -16.28 -12.34
N SER A 101 -4.47 -16.50 -11.55
CA SER A 101 -4.29 -17.70 -10.73
C SER A 101 -4.91 -17.59 -9.34
N LEU A 102 -6.07 -16.92 -9.22
CA LEU A 102 -6.71 -16.65 -7.92
C LEU A 102 -7.13 -17.95 -7.20
N GLU A 103 -7.71 -18.91 -7.93
CA GLU A 103 -8.13 -20.19 -7.36
C GLU A 103 -6.95 -21.04 -6.89
N GLU A 104 -5.87 -21.04 -7.66
CA GLU A 104 -4.66 -21.77 -7.33
C GLU A 104 -3.99 -21.15 -6.09
N ALA A 105 -3.90 -19.82 -6.04
CA ALA A 105 -3.37 -19.12 -4.88
C ALA A 105 -4.22 -19.37 -3.63
N ALA A 106 -5.54 -19.44 -3.77
CA ALA A 106 -6.44 -19.78 -2.68
C ALA A 106 -6.21 -21.21 -2.14
N LYS A 107 -5.79 -22.17 -2.98
CA LYS A 107 -5.53 -23.55 -2.57
C LYS A 107 -4.12 -23.76 -1.99
N THR A 108 -3.13 -23.08 -2.56
CA THR A 108 -1.71 -23.32 -2.30
C THR A 108 -1.11 -22.40 -1.25
N LEU A 109 -1.52 -21.13 -1.19
CA LEU A 109 -0.93 -20.16 -0.28
C LEU A 109 -1.50 -20.32 1.13
N LYS A 110 -0.59 -20.54 2.08
CA LYS A 110 -0.88 -20.59 3.52
C LYS A 110 -0.13 -19.48 4.21
N ASN A 111 -0.76 -18.91 5.25
CA ASN A 111 -0.12 -17.90 6.07
C ASN A 111 1.02 -18.54 6.87
N PRO A 112 2.29 -18.14 6.67
CA PRO A 112 3.43 -18.69 7.39
C PRO A 112 3.66 -17.99 8.74
N LEU A 113 2.94 -16.90 9.03
CA LEU A 113 3.12 -16.13 10.26
C LEU A 113 2.50 -16.84 11.45
N LYS A 114 3.19 -16.73 12.59
CA LYS A 114 2.62 -17.09 13.89
C LYS A 114 1.65 -15.98 14.30
N ILE A 115 0.37 -16.29 14.35
CA ILE A 115 -0.66 -15.29 14.68
C ILE A 115 -0.55 -14.96 16.17
N THR A 116 -0.06 -13.76 16.46
CA THR A 116 0.04 -13.20 17.81
C THR A 116 -0.72 -11.88 17.87
N LYS A 117 -1.05 -11.43 19.08
CA LYS A 117 -1.65 -10.11 19.30
C LYS A 117 -0.86 -8.98 18.64
N GLN A 118 0.47 -9.08 18.60
CA GLN A 118 1.35 -8.09 17.98
C GLN A 118 1.20 -8.08 16.45
N VAL A 119 1.21 -9.26 15.82
CA VAL A 119 0.99 -9.42 14.37
C VAL A 119 -0.37 -8.85 13.96
N ILE A 120 -1.41 -9.06 14.77
CA ILE A 120 -2.76 -8.50 14.53
C ILE A 120 -2.75 -6.97 14.68
N ALA A 121 -2.10 -6.44 15.72
CA ALA A 121 -2.03 -4.99 15.93
C ALA A 121 -1.32 -4.28 14.78
N GLU A 122 -0.27 -4.86 14.23
CA GLU A 122 0.41 -4.31 13.04
C GLU A 122 -0.40 -4.49 11.77
N GLY A 123 -1.07 -5.63 11.62
CA GLY A 123 -2.03 -5.86 10.54
C GLY A 123 -3.15 -4.81 10.53
N LYS A 124 -3.61 -4.39 11.71
CA LYS A 124 -4.57 -3.29 11.87
C LYS A 124 -4.01 -1.98 11.35
N VAL A 125 -2.81 -1.59 11.78
CA VAL A 125 -2.18 -0.33 11.32
C VAL A 125 -2.03 -0.31 9.79
N LEU A 126 -1.56 -1.42 9.21
CA LEU A 126 -1.43 -1.55 7.76
C LEU A 126 -2.79 -1.48 7.06
N TYR A 127 -3.83 -2.10 7.62
CA TYR A 127 -5.19 -2.02 7.10
C TYR A 127 -5.73 -0.59 7.12
N GLU A 128 -5.49 0.17 8.20
CA GLU A 128 -5.90 1.57 8.32
C GLU A 128 -5.24 2.45 7.26
N TYR A 129 -3.96 2.20 6.93
CA TYR A 129 -3.23 2.94 5.91
C TYR A 129 -3.63 2.58 4.47
N PHE A 130 -3.84 1.30 4.15
CA PHE A 130 -3.99 0.87 2.76
C PHE A 130 -5.42 0.48 2.38
N CYS A 131 -6.23 0.00 3.33
CA CYS A 131 -7.50 -0.70 3.02
C CYS A 131 -8.74 0.06 3.51
N GLN A 132 -8.67 0.69 4.68
CA GLN A 132 -9.81 1.32 5.36
C GLN A 132 -10.49 2.39 4.49
N HIS A 133 -9.75 3.14 3.69
CA HIS A 133 -10.28 4.22 2.85
C HIS A 133 -11.40 3.73 1.91
N CYS A 134 -11.30 2.49 1.44
CA CYS A 134 -12.30 1.84 0.59
C CYS A 134 -13.20 0.89 1.38
N HIS A 135 -12.63 0.02 2.21
CA HIS A 135 -13.37 -1.06 2.88
C HIS A 135 -14.04 -0.66 4.21
N GLY A 136 -13.74 0.53 4.76
CA GLY A 136 -14.26 0.98 6.05
C GLY A 136 -13.48 0.40 7.24
N ALA A 137 -13.71 0.93 8.44
CA ALA A 137 -12.97 0.48 9.65
C ALA A 137 -13.37 -0.95 10.06
N GLU A 138 -14.63 -1.32 9.84
CA GLU A 138 -15.19 -2.63 10.15
C GLU A 138 -15.19 -3.57 8.93
N GLY A 139 -14.57 -3.18 7.82
CA GLY A 139 -14.53 -3.98 6.59
C GLY A 139 -15.86 -4.12 5.86
N LYS A 140 -16.86 -3.28 6.13
CA LYS A 140 -18.22 -3.37 5.55
C LYS A 140 -18.34 -2.84 4.11
N GLY A 141 -17.26 -2.31 3.54
CA GLY A 141 -17.25 -1.69 2.21
C GLY A 141 -17.76 -0.24 2.21
N ASP A 142 -17.85 0.39 3.38
CA ASP A 142 -18.45 1.71 3.62
C ASP A 142 -17.42 2.83 3.80
N GLY A 143 -16.17 2.60 3.39
CA GLY A 143 -15.11 3.60 3.42
C GLY A 143 -15.46 4.82 2.57
N LYS A 144 -14.95 6.01 2.95
CA LYS A 144 -15.28 7.29 2.28
C LYS A 144 -15.01 7.26 0.76
N VAL A 145 -13.95 6.58 0.33
CA VAL A 145 -13.64 6.39 -1.10
C VAL A 145 -14.57 5.33 -1.71
N GLY A 146 -14.85 4.26 -0.98
CA GLY A 146 -15.75 3.20 -1.41
C GLY A 146 -17.17 3.68 -1.71
N GLN A 147 -17.68 4.63 -0.92
CA GLN A 147 -18.98 5.28 -1.16
C GLN A 147 -19.04 6.05 -2.49
N LYS A 148 -17.90 6.53 -3.01
CA LYS A 148 -17.83 7.24 -4.30
C LYS A 148 -17.58 6.31 -5.48
N TYR A 149 -16.75 5.27 -5.29
CA TYR A 149 -16.41 4.32 -6.35
C TYR A 149 -17.51 3.27 -6.61
N GLY A 150 -18.26 2.90 -5.58
CA GLY A 150 -19.28 1.85 -5.62
C GLY A 150 -18.72 0.45 -5.86
N GLY A 151 -19.44 -0.58 -5.38
CA GLY A 151 -19.08 -1.98 -5.60
C GLY A 151 -17.86 -2.47 -4.82
N VAL A 152 -17.46 -1.78 -3.75
CA VAL A 152 -16.44 -2.30 -2.82
C VAL A 152 -17.02 -3.48 -2.04
N ALA A 153 -16.27 -4.59 -1.99
CA ALA A 153 -16.70 -5.78 -1.30
C ALA A 153 -16.80 -5.56 0.22
N ASN A 154 -17.88 -6.05 0.82
CA ASN A 154 -18.00 -6.23 2.25
C ASN A 154 -17.18 -7.47 2.66
N LEU A 155 -16.12 -7.26 3.44
CA LEU A 155 -15.19 -8.29 3.88
C LEU A 155 -15.78 -9.19 4.97
N THR A 156 -16.75 -8.70 5.74
CA THR A 156 -17.38 -9.41 6.86
C THR A 156 -18.72 -10.05 6.49
N GLY A 157 -19.23 -9.76 5.28
CA GLY A 157 -20.50 -10.29 4.76
C GLY A 157 -20.36 -11.20 3.54
N GLY A 158 -21.43 -11.95 3.25
CA GLY A 158 -21.57 -12.74 2.02
C GLY A 158 -20.50 -13.81 1.83
N GLN A 159 -20.08 -14.01 0.57
CA GLN A 159 -19.08 -15.03 0.22
C GLN A 159 -17.67 -14.66 0.69
N ILE A 160 -17.36 -13.36 0.77
CA ILE A 160 -16.01 -12.90 1.14
C ILE A 160 -15.72 -13.13 2.62
N ALA A 161 -16.73 -13.12 3.48
CA ALA A 161 -16.60 -13.50 4.90
C ALA A 161 -15.98 -14.90 5.12
N LYS A 162 -16.10 -15.78 4.11
CA LYS A 162 -15.56 -17.15 4.11
C LYS A 162 -14.34 -17.30 3.20
N ALA A 163 -13.81 -16.22 2.64
CA ALA A 163 -12.61 -16.26 1.82
C ALA A 163 -11.41 -16.72 2.66
N ASN A 164 -10.57 -17.57 2.06
CA ASN A 164 -9.37 -18.05 2.72
C ASN A 164 -8.22 -17.04 2.63
N GLY A 165 -7.19 -17.23 3.47
CA GLY A 165 -6.05 -16.30 3.52
C GLY A 165 -5.29 -16.18 2.19
N GLY A 166 -5.17 -17.27 1.44
CA GLY A 166 -4.52 -17.26 0.11
C GLY A 166 -5.27 -16.41 -0.93
N HIS A 167 -6.61 -16.45 -0.90
CA HIS A 167 -7.46 -15.60 -1.74
C HIS A 167 -7.24 -14.12 -1.41
N ILE A 168 -7.30 -13.77 -0.13
CA ILE A 168 -7.13 -12.38 0.31
C ILE A 168 -5.71 -11.89 -0.04
N PHE A 169 -4.69 -12.70 0.21
CA PHE A 169 -3.30 -12.39 -0.15
C PHE A 169 -3.14 -12.12 -1.65
N HIS A 170 -3.73 -12.97 -2.50
CA HIS A 170 -3.68 -12.81 -3.94
C HIS A 170 -4.38 -11.53 -4.41
N VAL A 171 -5.58 -11.25 -3.89
CA VAL A 171 -6.33 -10.03 -4.21
C VAL A 171 -5.55 -8.77 -3.80
N ILE A 172 -4.88 -8.77 -2.65
CA ILE A 172 -4.01 -7.65 -2.26
C ILE A 172 -2.82 -7.51 -3.23
N THR A 173 -2.28 -8.64 -3.70
CA THR A 173 -1.11 -8.66 -4.58
C THR A 173 -1.41 -8.12 -5.98
N HIS A 174 -2.44 -8.66 -6.62
CA HIS A 174 -2.74 -8.43 -8.04
C HIS A 174 -3.96 -7.54 -8.28
N GLY A 175 -4.73 -7.23 -7.23
CA GLY A 175 -6.01 -6.56 -7.36
C GLY A 175 -7.12 -7.53 -7.77
N LYS A 176 -8.36 -7.03 -7.81
CA LYS A 176 -9.53 -7.76 -8.32
C LYS A 176 -10.64 -6.79 -8.70
N GLY A 177 -11.13 -6.90 -9.94
CA GLY A 177 -12.19 -6.02 -10.44
C GLY A 177 -11.75 -4.56 -10.42
N ARG A 178 -12.37 -3.74 -9.58
CA ARG A 178 -12.03 -2.30 -9.43
C ARG A 178 -10.95 -2.01 -8.37
N MET A 179 -10.49 -3.03 -7.64
CA MET A 179 -9.40 -2.90 -6.69
C MET A 179 -8.07 -3.02 -7.42
N TRP A 180 -7.23 -1.98 -7.31
CA TRP A 180 -5.88 -1.96 -7.85
C TRP A 180 -4.91 -2.87 -7.06
N PRO A 181 -3.83 -3.36 -7.68
CA PRO A 181 -2.80 -4.14 -6.99
C PRO A 181 -2.04 -3.30 -5.96
N HIS A 182 -1.81 -3.86 -4.77
CA HIS A 182 -0.94 -3.28 -3.74
C HIS A 182 0.41 -3.98 -3.63
N GLY A 183 0.69 -5.02 -4.44
CA GLY A 183 1.92 -5.81 -4.33
C GLY A 183 3.24 -5.03 -4.50
N SER A 184 3.21 -3.84 -5.10
CA SER A 184 4.37 -2.94 -5.21
C SER A 184 4.57 -2.02 -4.00
N GLN A 185 3.53 -1.83 -3.18
CA GLN A 185 3.52 -0.92 -2.03
C GLN A 185 3.85 -1.64 -0.72
N MET A 186 3.59 -2.94 -0.64
CA MET A 186 3.75 -3.75 0.57
C MET A 186 4.48 -5.06 0.31
N ASN A 187 5.32 -5.45 1.26
CA ASN A 187 6.05 -6.71 1.21
C ASN A 187 5.11 -7.91 1.50
N ALA A 188 5.60 -9.13 1.33
CA ALA A 188 4.77 -10.34 1.53
C ALA A 188 4.36 -10.54 3.00
N LEU A 189 5.24 -10.16 3.95
CA LEU A 189 4.98 -10.30 5.38
C LEU A 189 3.85 -9.34 5.83
N GLU A 190 3.90 -8.09 5.39
CA GLU A 190 2.87 -7.08 5.61
C GLU A 190 1.51 -7.51 5.06
N ARG A 191 1.50 -8.09 3.85
CA ARG A 191 0.27 -8.66 3.27
C ARG A 191 -0.33 -9.74 4.16
N TRP A 192 0.47 -10.65 4.69
CA TRP A 192 -0.02 -11.68 5.62
C TRP A 192 -0.49 -11.11 6.97
N LYS A 193 0.13 -10.03 7.46
CA LYS A 193 -0.36 -9.29 8.64
C LYS A 193 -1.75 -8.71 8.38
N ILE A 194 -1.96 -8.07 7.23
CA ILE A 194 -3.28 -7.56 6.82
C ILE A 194 -4.30 -8.70 6.72
N VAL A 195 -3.95 -9.82 6.06
CA VAL A 195 -4.81 -11.01 5.95
C VAL A 195 -5.25 -11.49 7.34
N SER A 196 -4.32 -11.54 8.29
CA SER A 196 -4.60 -11.93 9.68
C SER A 196 -5.59 -10.99 10.35
N TYR A 197 -5.46 -9.68 10.15
CA TYR A 197 -6.40 -8.69 10.67
C TYR A 197 -7.77 -8.76 9.98
N VAL A 198 -7.83 -9.01 8.66
CA VAL A 198 -9.10 -9.22 7.95
C VAL A 198 -9.84 -10.44 8.51
N HIS A 199 -9.14 -11.52 8.85
CA HIS A 199 -9.75 -12.67 9.52
C HIS A 199 -10.28 -12.34 10.93
N VAL A 200 -9.70 -11.36 11.63
CA VAL A 200 -10.26 -10.83 12.88
C VAL A 200 -11.56 -10.07 12.60
N LEU A 201 -11.61 -9.21 11.58
CA LEU A 201 -12.84 -8.52 11.17
C LEU A 201 -13.96 -9.49 10.76
N GLN A 202 -13.58 -10.62 10.15
CA GLN A 202 -14.50 -11.70 9.77
C GLN A 202 -14.98 -12.56 10.94
N GLY A 203 -14.42 -12.36 12.14
CA GLY A 203 -14.73 -13.20 13.31
C GLY A 203 -14.17 -14.63 13.21
N GLN A 204 -13.14 -14.86 12.39
CA GLN A 204 -12.46 -16.16 12.30
C GLN A 204 -11.32 -16.30 13.31
N ILE A 205 -10.71 -15.17 13.68
CA ILE A 205 -9.60 -15.08 14.64
C ILE A 205 -9.97 -14.06 15.72
N ASN A 206 -9.68 -14.37 16.97
CA ASN A 206 -9.84 -13.44 18.07
C ASN A 206 -8.73 -12.38 18.05
N PRO A 207 -8.96 -11.17 18.60
CA PRO A 207 -7.92 -10.13 18.66
C PRO A 207 -6.64 -10.51 19.41
N ASP A 208 -6.65 -11.59 20.19
CA ASP A 208 -5.49 -12.15 20.91
C ASP A 208 -4.63 -13.10 20.05
N GLY A 209 -5.10 -13.47 18.85
CA GLY A 209 -4.44 -14.39 17.93
C GLY A 209 -4.91 -15.83 18.02
N THR A 210 -5.89 -16.14 18.87
CA THR A 210 -6.48 -17.47 18.96
C THR A 210 -7.56 -17.68 17.88
N PRO A 211 -7.71 -18.88 17.31
CA PRO A 211 -8.81 -19.17 16.39
C PRO A 211 -10.15 -19.12 17.14
N VAL A 212 -11.20 -18.60 16.48
CA VAL A 212 -12.56 -18.62 17.04
C VAL A 212 -13.12 -20.04 16.90
N VAL A 213 -13.20 -20.77 18.01
CA VAL A 213 -13.88 -22.08 18.05
C VAL A 213 -15.36 -21.86 17.78
N LYS A 214 -15.86 -22.41 16.68
CA LYS A 214 -17.29 -22.32 16.34
C LYS A 214 -18.10 -23.18 17.32
N GLU A 215 -19.26 -22.68 17.76
CA GLU A 215 -20.13 -23.36 18.74
C GLU A 215 -20.60 -24.76 18.32
N GLU A 216 -20.49 -25.12 17.04
CA GLU A 216 -20.83 -26.45 16.52
C GLU A 216 -19.83 -27.52 16.98
N GLU A 217 -18.53 -27.23 17.05
CA GLU A 217 -17.51 -28.16 17.56
C GLU A 217 -17.65 -28.39 19.07
N LYS A 218 -18.05 -27.35 19.82
CA LYS A 218 -18.39 -27.48 21.26
C LYS A 218 -19.60 -28.38 21.53
N LYS A 219 -20.51 -28.53 20.57
CA LYS A 219 -21.66 -29.44 20.68
C LYS A 219 -21.30 -30.88 20.32
N GLU A 220 -20.33 -31.09 19.44
CA GLU A 220 -19.81 -32.42 19.11
C GLU A 220 -18.87 -32.96 20.21
N GLU A 221 -17.93 -32.15 20.72
CA GLU A 221 -17.09 -32.55 21.87
C GLU A 221 -17.95 -32.88 23.10
N LYS A 222 -18.96 -32.06 23.42
CA LYS A 222 -19.88 -32.37 24.53
C LYS A 222 -20.71 -33.63 24.32
N LYS A 223 -21.06 -33.97 23.07
CA LYS A 223 -21.77 -35.22 22.74
C LYS A 223 -20.86 -36.44 22.80
N GLU A 224 -19.58 -36.27 22.56
CA GLU A 224 -18.58 -37.33 22.65
C GLU A 224 -18.14 -37.58 24.11
N GLU A 225 -18.02 -36.52 24.92
CA GLU A 225 -17.78 -36.63 26.37
C GLU A 225 -18.98 -37.21 27.15
N THR A 226 -20.22 -37.00 26.70
CA THR A 226 -21.41 -37.62 27.32
C THR A 226 -21.70 -39.05 26.84
N LYS A 227 -20.89 -39.58 25.92
CA LYS A 227 -20.96 -40.96 25.43
C LYS A 227 -19.91 -41.90 26.05
N LYS A 228 -19.09 -41.41 26.97
CA LYS A 228 -18.22 -42.19 27.86
C LYS A 228 -18.84 -42.32 29.24
#